data_AF-A0A6G0ZMB9-F1
#
_entry.id   AF-A0A6G0ZMB9-F1
#
_cell.length_a   1.000
_cell.length_b   1.000
_cell.length_c   1.000
_cell.angle_alpha   90.00
_cell.angle_beta   90.00
_cell.angle_gamma   90.00
#
_symmetry.space_group_name_H-M   'P 1'
#
loop_
_entity.id
_entity.type
_entity.pdbx_description
1 polymer ?
#
loop_
_entity_poly.entity_id
_entity_poly.type
_entity_poly.pdbx_seq_one_letter_code
_entity_poly.pdbx_strand_id
1 'polypeptide(L)'
;MRDPKEPVSCPELTTIETYLSPVETHCMNVDYFFLDPDNQTHEFSEDAMTRLHMGRSTIALFVVSFFVMFIAFWTGVAGCWRRSPGNITATAILVLLACLLSAGAMGFWHGVEYYEKERVVGEEFYQQWNSILKDNTRISYDWSFFMAWTGVAFSLVSAILFSGAAICLRGEREREEALNMQYLMPVYPQKQQYAYAGYPNPNAYPSGPYYHGQQQQQQPQYAGHYNY
;
A
#
# COMPACT_ATOMS: atom_id res chain seq x y z
N MET A 1 -11.58 22.08 64.45
CA MET A 1 -11.65 20.89 63.59
C MET A 1 -12.42 21.27 62.34
N ARG A 2 -11.83 21.05 61.17
CA ARG A 2 -12.22 21.61 59.88
C ARG A 2 -13.35 20.78 59.28
N ASP A 3 -14.43 21.42 58.85
CA ASP A 3 -15.59 20.81 58.19
C ASP A 3 -15.21 19.87 57.04
N PRO A 4 -15.93 18.75 56.86
CA PRO A 4 -15.86 17.97 55.63
C PRO A 4 -16.47 18.80 54.49
N LYS A 5 -15.67 19.13 53.48
CA LYS A 5 -16.14 19.73 52.23
C LYS A 5 -17.21 18.82 51.62
N GLU A 6 -18.41 19.35 51.43
CA GLU A 6 -19.42 18.79 50.53
C GLU A 6 -18.80 18.49 49.16
N PRO A 7 -19.17 17.36 48.51
CA PRO A 7 -18.86 17.17 47.11
C PRO A 7 -19.56 18.26 46.32
N VAL A 8 -18.79 19.06 45.57
CA VAL A 8 -19.31 20.01 44.61
C VAL A 8 -20.09 19.23 43.57
N SER A 9 -21.43 19.29 43.62
CA SER A 9 -22.29 18.73 42.58
C SER A 9 -22.07 19.55 41.32
N CYS A 10 -21.48 18.94 40.28
CA CYS A 10 -21.48 19.52 38.95
C CYS A 10 -22.94 19.75 38.52
N PRO A 11 -23.28 20.92 37.94
CA PRO A 11 -24.62 21.13 37.41
C PRO A 11 -24.90 20.06 36.35
N GLU A 12 -26.15 19.57 36.34
CA GLU A 12 -26.70 18.60 35.40
C GLU A 12 -26.69 19.22 34.00
N LEU A 13 -25.52 19.14 33.35
CA LEU A 13 -25.31 19.44 31.95
C LEU A 13 -26.15 18.41 31.17
N THR A 14 -26.90 18.86 30.17
CA THR A 14 -27.63 18.04 29.20
C THR A 14 -26.89 16.73 28.94
N THR A 15 -27.47 15.64 29.45
CA THR A 15 -26.77 14.38 29.66
C THR A 15 -26.45 13.73 28.32
N ILE A 16 -25.23 13.90 27.83
CA ILE A 16 -24.65 12.96 26.86
C ILE A 16 -24.75 11.57 27.51
N GLU A 17 -25.51 10.66 26.91
CA GLU A 17 -25.66 9.29 27.40
C GLU A 17 -24.31 8.59 27.37
N THR A 18 -23.69 8.46 28.54
CA THR A 18 -22.44 7.72 28.73
C THR A 18 -22.73 6.43 29.46
N TYR A 19 -22.11 5.34 29.04
CA TYR A 19 -22.19 4.05 29.70
C TYR A 19 -20.88 3.76 30.44
N LEU A 20 -20.97 3.05 31.56
CA LEU A 20 -19.79 2.61 32.31
C LEU A 20 -19.25 1.33 31.66
N SER A 21 -18.04 1.41 31.12
CA SER A 21 -17.30 0.26 30.62
C SER A 21 -16.91 -0.69 31.77
N PRO A 22 -16.73 -2.00 31.52
CA PRO A 22 -16.19 -2.94 32.50
C PRO A 22 -14.83 -2.56 33.10
N VAL A 23 -14.12 -1.60 32.50
CA VAL A 23 -12.84 -1.05 32.97
C VAL A 23 -13.04 0.27 33.76
N GLU A 24 -14.26 0.53 34.25
CA GLU A 24 -14.63 1.72 35.05
C GLU A 24 -14.38 3.06 34.34
N THR A 25 -14.36 3.06 33.01
CA THR A 25 -14.30 4.27 32.18
C THR A 25 -15.69 4.64 31.66
N HIS A 26 -16.03 5.94 31.71
CA HIS A 26 -17.23 6.45 31.04
C HIS A 26 -16.97 6.54 29.55
N CYS A 27 -17.80 5.86 28.76
CA CYS A 27 -17.70 5.81 27.31
C CYS A 27 -18.97 6.35 26.66
N MET A 28 -18.81 6.99 25.51
CA MET A 28 -19.91 7.30 24.60
C MET A 28 -19.70 6.53 23.30
N ASN A 29 -20.79 6.04 22.71
CA ASN A 29 -20.71 5.38 21.42
C ASN A 29 -20.64 6.43 20.30
N VAL A 30 -19.71 6.24 19.36
CA VAL A 30 -19.63 7.09 18.17
C VAL A 30 -20.36 6.38 17.05
N ASP A 31 -21.61 6.80 16.80
CA ASP A 31 -22.42 6.21 15.75
C ASP A 31 -22.09 6.81 14.38
N TYR A 32 -21.36 6.03 13.59
CA TYR A 32 -21.03 6.40 12.21
C TYR A 32 -22.18 6.13 11.23
N PHE A 33 -23.15 5.28 11.59
CA PHE A 33 -24.24 4.83 10.72
C PHE A 33 -25.61 5.20 11.28
N PHE A 34 -25.96 6.49 11.20
CA PHE A 34 -27.36 6.89 11.23
C PHE A 34 -28.05 6.31 9.99
N LEU A 35 -28.68 5.13 10.14
CA LEU A 35 -29.89 4.86 9.36
C LEU A 35 -30.87 5.92 9.81
N ASP A 36 -31.56 6.56 8.87
CA ASP A 36 -32.39 7.73 9.16
C ASP A 36 -33.88 7.37 9.16
N PRO A 37 -34.40 6.54 10.10
CA PRO A 37 -35.84 6.40 10.28
C PRO A 37 -36.45 7.58 11.05
N ASP A 38 -35.65 8.31 11.85
CA ASP A 38 -36.11 9.37 12.77
C ASP A 38 -35.71 10.80 12.37
N ASN A 39 -35.15 11.02 11.16
CA ASN A 39 -34.79 12.34 10.60
C ASN A 39 -33.83 13.17 11.48
N GLN A 40 -32.98 12.52 12.28
CA GLN A 40 -32.08 13.19 13.25
C GLN A 40 -30.92 13.93 12.57
N THR A 41 -30.64 13.61 11.29
CA THR A 41 -29.56 14.27 10.54
C THR A 41 -29.94 15.64 9.96
N HIS A 42 -31.23 15.99 9.94
CA HIS A 42 -31.71 17.25 9.37
C HIS A 42 -31.34 18.49 10.20
N GLU A 43 -31.02 18.32 11.49
CA GLU A 43 -30.58 19.41 12.38
C GLU A 43 -29.06 19.59 12.42
N PHE A 44 -28.29 18.74 11.72
CA PHE A 44 -26.83 18.89 11.69
C PHE A 44 -26.40 20.06 10.81
N SER A 45 -25.48 20.86 11.34
CA SER A 45 -24.74 21.86 10.57
C SER A 45 -23.94 21.21 9.44
N GLU A 46 -23.71 21.94 8.35
CA GLU A 46 -22.94 21.49 7.18
C GLU A 46 -21.54 20.96 7.57
N ASP A 47 -20.92 21.59 8.57
CA ASP A 47 -19.61 21.18 9.10
C ASP A 47 -19.69 19.85 9.88
N ALA A 48 -20.79 19.61 10.61
CA ALA A 48 -21.02 18.36 11.33
C ALA A 48 -21.30 17.21 10.36
N MET A 49 -22.03 17.48 9.27
CA MET A 49 -22.28 16.51 8.20
C MET A 49 -20.99 16.14 7.46
N THR A 50 -20.14 17.13 7.18
CA THR A 50 -18.83 16.92 6.56
C THR A 50 -17.93 16.03 7.43
N ARG A 51 -17.88 16.29 8.75
CA ARG A 51 -17.17 15.44 9.72
C ARG A 51 -17.65 13.99 9.66
N LEU A 52 -18.97 13.78 9.64
CA LEU A 52 -19.57 12.44 9.57
C LEU A 52 -19.16 11.70 8.28
N HIS A 53 -19.19 12.37 7.12
CA HIS A 53 -18.77 11.79 5.86
C HIS A 53 -17.27 11.43 5.84
N MET A 54 -16.41 12.28 6.41
CA MET A 54 -14.99 11.97 6.56
C MET A 54 -14.79 10.74 7.45
N GLY A 55 -15.52 10.63 8.57
CA GLY A 55 -15.47 9.47 9.46
C GLY A 55 -15.89 8.16 8.77
N ARG A 56 -16.98 8.19 7.99
CA ARG A 56 -17.42 7.04 7.17
C ARG A 56 -16.38 6.65 6.12
N SER A 57 -15.76 7.65 5.49
CA SER A 57 -14.72 7.45 4.46
C SER A 57 -13.47 6.78 5.03
N THR A 58 -13.05 7.15 6.25
CA THR A 58 -11.94 6.49 6.96
C THR A 58 -12.15 4.98 7.09
N ILE A 59 -13.33 4.57 7.57
CA ILE A 59 -13.66 3.15 7.78
C ILE A 59 -13.69 2.42 6.44
N ALA A 60 -14.35 3.01 5.42
CA ALA A 60 -14.44 2.42 4.09
C ALA A 60 -13.06 2.21 3.45
N LEU A 61 -12.17 3.19 3.54
CA LEU A 61 -10.82 3.11 2.99
C LEU A 61 -9.96 2.05 3.67
N PHE A 62 -10.08 1.87 4.99
CA PHE A 62 -9.40 0.77 5.68
C PHE A 62 -9.90 -0.60 5.25
N VAL A 63 -11.21 -0.78 5.10
CA VAL A 63 -11.80 -2.05 4.63
C VAL A 63 -11.30 -2.38 3.22
N VAL A 64 -11.33 -1.41 2.31
CA VAL A 64 -10.81 -1.60 0.93
C VAL A 64 -9.31 -1.86 0.95
N SER A 65 -8.54 -1.15 1.78
CA SER A 65 -7.11 -1.38 1.94
C SER A 65 -6.79 -2.81 2.38
N PHE A 66 -7.46 -3.33 3.42
CA PHE A 66 -7.25 -4.70 3.89
C PHE A 66 -7.60 -5.74 2.82
N PHE A 67 -8.66 -5.50 2.04
CA PHE A 67 -9.02 -6.37 0.94
C PHE A 67 -7.95 -6.39 -0.16
N VAL A 68 -7.44 -5.23 -0.56
CA VAL A 68 -6.33 -5.12 -1.52
C VAL A 68 -5.07 -5.77 -0.97
N MET A 69 -4.74 -5.57 0.31
CA MET A 69 -3.58 -6.17 0.97
C MET A 69 -3.68 -7.71 0.99
N PHE A 70 -4.88 -8.26 1.21
CA PHE A 70 -5.12 -9.70 1.14
C PHE A 70 -4.87 -10.26 -0.26
N ILE A 71 -5.34 -9.57 -1.32
CA ILE A 71 -5.05 -9.96 -2.71
C ILE A 71 -3.56 -9.83 -3.01
N ALA A 72 -2.91 -8.77 -2.54
CA ALA A 72 -1.49 -8.54 -2.70
C ALA A 72 -0.65 -9.65 -2.06
N PHE A 73 -1.05 -10.14 -0.88
CA PHE A 73 -0.40 -11.26 -0.20
C PHE A 73 -0.40 -12.52 -1.05
N TRP A 74 -1.57 -12.94 -1.57
CA TRP A 74 -1.64 -14.15 -2.41
C TRP A 74 -0.91 -13.98 -3.74
N THR A 75 -1.00 -12.79 -4.34
CA THR A 75 -0.28 -12.45 -5.57
C THR A 75 1.24 -12.50 -5.34
N GLY A 76 1.70 -12.04 -4.19
CA GLY A 76 3.10 -12.06 -3.77
C GLY A 76 3.62 -13.47 -3.55
N VAL A 77 2.88 -14.31 -2.81
CA VAL A 77 3.24 -15.72 -2.59
C VAL A 77 3.35 -16.47 -3.92
N ALA A 78 2.36 -16.31 -4.81
CA ALA A 78 2.38 -16.93 -6.14
C ALA A 78 3.52 -16.38 -7.02
N GLY A 79 3.83 -15.08 -6.90
CA GLY A 79 4.93 -14.43 -7.61
C GLY A 79 6.31 -14.95 -7.18
N CYS A 80 6.52 -15.09 -5.88
CA CYS A 80 7.74 -15.63 -5.31
C CYS A 80 7.92 -17.12 -5.66
N TRP A 81 6.85 -17.93 -5.54
CA TRP A 81 6.91 -19.37 -5.84
C TRP A 81 7.31 -19.65 -7.29
N ARG A 82 6.68 -18.96 -8.26
CA ARG A 82 6.95 -19.16 -9.69
C ARG A 82 8.09 -18.29 -10.22
N ARG A 83 8.76 -17.51 -9.35
CA ARG A 83 9.75 -16.48 -9.72
C ARG A 83 9.31 -15.65 -10.93
N SER A 84 8.03 -15.28 -10.98
CA SER A 84 7.45 -14.58 -12.13
C SER A 84 7.63 -13.07 -11.97
N PRO A 85 8.43 -12.40 -12.85
CA PRO A 85 8.65 -10.95 -12.72
C PRO A 85 7.35 -10.16 -12.86
N GLY A 86 6.39 -10.63 -13.65
CA GLY A 86 5.07 -10.00 -13.79
C GLY A 86 4.30 -9.97 -12.47
N ASN A 87 4.21 -11.12 -11.79
CA ASN A 87 3.47 -11.22 -10.53
C ASN A 87 4.12 -10.44 -9.39
N ILE A 88 5.45 -10.41 -9.33
CA ILE A 88 6.19 -9.58 -8.36
C ILE A 88 5.91 -8.09 -8.60
N THR A 89 5.88 -7.66 -9.87
CA THR A 89 5.55 -6.25 -10.18
C THR A 89 4.10 -5.89 -9.84
N ALA A 90 3.15 -6.80 -10.10
CA ALA A 90 1.77 -6.62 -9.70
C ALA A 90 1.62 -6.51 -8.18
N THR A 91 2.36 -7.33 -7.43
CA THR A 91 2.40 -7.29 -5.95
C THR A 91 2.89 -5.94 -5.46
N ALA A 92 3.98 -5.40 -6.02
CA ALA A 92 4.49 -4.08 -5.65
C ALA A 92 3.43 -2.98 -5.83
N ILE A 93 2.71 -2.99 -6.97
CA ILE A 93 1.64 -2.02 -7.26
C ILE A 93 0.47 -2.17 -6.28
N LEU A 94 0.02 -3.40 -6.00
CA LEU A 94 -1.08 -3.65 -5.08
C LEU A 94 -0.73 -3.25 -3.63
N VAL A 95 0.49 -3.53 -3.18
CA VAL A 95 0.97 -3.11 -1.85
C VAL A 95 1.08 -1.58 -1.77
N LEU A 96 1.57 -0.91 -2.82
CA LEU A 96 1.57 0.56 -2.90
C LEU A 96 0.16 1.14 -2.84
N LEU A 97 -0.79 0.56 -3.58
CA LEU A 97 -2.18 1.00 -3.58
C LEU A 97 -2.81 0.82 -2.19
N ALA A 98 -2.59 -0.31 -1.52
CA ALA A 98 -3.04 -0.52 -0.14
C ALA A 98 -2.39 0.46 0.84
N CYS A 99 -1.10 0.77 0.68
CA CYS A 99 -0.42 1.80 1.47
C CYS A 99 -1.07 3.18 1.30
N LEU A 100 -1.35 3.59 0.06
CA LEU A 100 -1.98 4.88 -0.24
C LEU A 100 -3.41 4.96 0.31
N LEU A 101 -4.19 3.88 0.22
CA LEU A 101 -5.52 3.83 0.82
C LEU A 101 -5.47 3.92 2.34
N SER A 102 -4.51 3.24 2.98
CA SER A 102 -4.33 3.28 4.44
C SER A 102 -3.86 4.66 4.92
N ALA A 103 -2.91 5.27 4.22
CA ALA A 103 -2.45 6.62 4.50
C ALA A 103 -3.57 7.64 4.27
N GLY A 104 -4.38 7.46 3.22
CA GLY A 104 -5.58 8.24 2.97
C GLY A 104 -6.59 8.13 4.09
N ALA A 105 -6.86 6.92 4.60
CA ALA A 105 -7.75 6.68 5.73
C ALA A 105 -7.27 7.43 6.99
N MET A 106 -5.97 7.37 7.31
CA MET A 106 -5.39 8.16 8.42
C MET A 106 -5.49 9.67 8.17
N GLY A 107 -5.37 10.11 6.92
CA GLY A 107 -5.59 11.50 6.53
C GLY A 107 -7.03 11.97 6.78
N PHE A 108 -8.03 11.17 6.40
CA PHE A 108 -9.43 11.45 6.72
C PHE A 108 -9.70 11.41 8.23
N TRP A 109 -9.07 10.50 8.97
CA TRP A 109 -9.17 10.44 10.43
C TRP A 109 -8.65 11.73 11.10
N HIS A 110 -7.48 12.22 10.70
CA HIS A 110 -6.98 13.51 11.17
C HIS A 110 -7.86 14.69 10.71
N GLY A 111 -8.51 14.56 9.54
CA GLY A 111 -9.54 15.49 9.08
C GLY A 111 -10.73 15.55 10.04
N VAL A 112 -11.25 14.40 10.47
CA VAL A 112 -12.33 14.33 11.47
C VAL A 112 -11.93 15.03 12.77
N GLU A 113 -10.72 14.76 13.27
CA GLU A 113 -10.21 15.41 14.48
C GLU A 113 -10.12 16.94 14.33
N TYR A 114 -9.62 17.41 13.20
CA TYR A 114 -9.53 18.85 12.91
C TYR A 114 -10.92 19.50 12.81
N TYR A 115 -11.87 18.82 12.18
CA TYR A 115 -13.23 19.34 12.11
C TYR A 115 -13.86 19.43 13.50
N GLU A 116 -13.63 18.44 14.36
CA GLU A 116 -14.16 18.41 15.72
C GLU A 116 -13.56 19.48 16.65
N LYS A 117 -12.27 19.76 16.52
CA LYS A 117 -11.56 20.71 17.39
C LYS A 117 -11.70 22.16 16.91
N GLU A 118 -11.64 22.39 15.60
CA GLU A 118 -11.53 23.75 15.05
C GLU A 118 -12.75 24.24 14.26
N ARG A 119 -13.59 23.37 13.70
CA ARG A 119 -14.63 23.77 12.73
C ARG A 119 -16.06 23.61 13.21
N VAL A 120 -16.40 22.51 13.88
CA VAL A 120 -17.77 22.27 14.33
C VAL A 120 -18.10 23.18 15.51
N VAL A 121 -19.22 23.90 15.39
CA VAL A 121 -19.72 24.85 16.37
C VAL A 121 -20.98 24.26 17.01
N GLY A 122 -20.92 23.99 18.32
CA GLY A 122 -22.03 23.53 19.15
C GLY A 122 -21.56 23.41 20.60
N GLU A 123 -22.49 23.50 21.56
CA GLU A 123 -22.13 23.63 23.00
C GLU A 123 -21.30 22.42 23.48
N GLU A 124 -21.49 21.28 22.83
CA GLU A 124 -20.79 20.01 23.06
C GLU A 124 -19.36 19.98 22.49
N PHE A 125 -18.99 20.90 21.60
CA PHE A 125 -17.72 20.87 20.85
C PHE A 125 -16.65 21.79 21.44
N TYR A 126 -15.39 21.36 21.30
CA TYR A 126 -14.21 22.00 21.90
C TYR A 126 -14.13 23.50 21.64
N GLN A 127 -14.53 23.97 20.46
CA GLN A 127 -14.58 25.39 20.09
C GLN A 127 -15.39 26.25 21.08
N GLN A 128 -16.55 25.78 21.54
CA GLN A 128 -17.45 26.54 22.42
C GLN A 128 -17.25 26.27 23.91
N TRP A 129 -16.35 25.36 24.28
CA TRP A 129 -16.04 25.10 25.69
C TRP A 129 -15.47 26.34 26.40
N ASN A 130 -15.76 26.42 27.70
CA ASN A 130 -15.19 27.46 28.55
C ASN A 130 -13.65 27.32 28.66
N SER A 131 -12.95 28.40 29.01
CA SER A 131 -11.48 28.40 29.10
C SER A 131 -10.95 27.40 30.12
N ILE A 132 -11.67 27.18 31.23
CA ILE A 132 -11.27 26.23 32.27
C ILE A 132 -11.22 24.80 31.73
N LEU A 133 -12.22 24.39 30.95
CA LEU A 133 -12.29 23.08 30.31
C LEU A 133 -11.17 22.91 29.27
N LYS A 134 -10.93 23.92 28.45
CA LYS A 134 -9.84 23.91 27.46
C LYS A 134 -8.48 23.74 28.11
N ASP A 135 -8.21 24.49 29.17
CA ASP A 135 -6.92 24.48 29.87
C ASP A 135 -6.66 23.18 30.65
N ASN A 136 -7.71 22.47 31.07
CA ASN A 136 -7.61 21.22 31.83
C ASN A 136 -7.82 19.96 30.99
N THR A 137 -8.22 20.07 29.72
CA THR A 137 -8.40 18.91 28.85
C THR A 137 -7.06 18.47 28.25
N ARG A 138 -6.78 17.16 28.32
CA ARG A 138 -5.65 16.55 27.63
C ARG A 138 -6.13 15.50 26.65
N ILE A 139 -5.70 15.64 25.40
CA ILE A 139 -5.95 14.66 24.35
C ILE A 139 -4.71 13.79 24.22
N SER A 140 -4.88 12.49 24.38
CA SER A 140 -3.81 11.49 24.26
C SER A 140 -4.24 10.42 23.27
N TYR A 141 -3.27 9.90 22.52
CA TYR A 141 -3.51 8.83 21.55
C TYR A 141 -3.11 7.49 22.13
N ASP A 142 -3.99 6.51 21.97
CA ASP A 142 -3.75 5.14 22.43
C ASP A 142 -2.93 4.33 21.43
N TRP A 143 -2.58 3.10 21.83
CA TRP A 143 -1.77 2.15 21.07
C TRP A 143 -2.22 1.93 19.63
N SER A 144 -3.52 1.91 19.36
CA SER A 144 -4.07 1.69 18.02
C SER A 144 -3.60 2.74 17.00
N PHE A 145 -3.41 3.98 17.44
CA PHE A 145 -2.90 5.07 16.61
C PHE A 145 -1.47 4.78 16.14
N PHE A 146 -0.59 4.39 17.05
CA PHE A 146 0.80 4.06 16.73
C PHE A 146 0.89 2.81 15.85
N MET A 147 0.03 1.82 16.10
CA MET A 147 -0.04 0.60 15.28
C MET A 147 -0.49 0.91 13.84
N ALA A 148 -1.44 1.83 13.65
CA ALA A 148 -1.91 2.23 12.32
C ALA A 148 -0.77 2.86 11.50
N TRP A 149 -0.06 3.84 12.06
CA TRP A 149 1.09 4.47 11.40
C TRP A 149 2.24 3.51 11.14
N THR A 150 2.50 2.61 12.09
CA THR A 150 3.51 1.55 11.94
C THR A 150 3.16 0.63 10.78
N GLY A 151 1.88 0.23 10.65
CA GLY A 151 1.39 -0.56 9.51
C GLY A 151 1.58 0.15 8.16
N VAL A 152 1.27 1.45 8.08
CA VAL A 152 1.52 2.27 6.88
C VAL A 152 3.01 2.28 6.53
N ALA A 153 3.89 2.55 7.51
CA ALA A 153 5.33 2.59 7.28
C ALA A 153 5.89 1.25 6.78
N PHE A 154 5.49 0.13 7.40
CA PHE A 154 5.92 -1.20 6.97
C PHE A 154 5.40 -1.56 5.57
N SER A 155 4.17 -1.16 5.24
CA SER A 155 3.62 -1.38 3.89
C SER A 155 4.39 -0.61 2.81
N LEU A 156 4.84 0.62 3.11
CA LEU A 156 5.68 1.41 2.22
C LEU A 156 7.06 0.78 2.01
N VAL A 157 7.71 0.33 3.10
CA VAL A 157 8.99 -0.38 3.02
C VAL A 157 8.85 -1.65 2.19
N SER A 158 7.79 -2.43 2.42
CA SER A 158 7.51 -3.64 1.65
C SER A 158 7.35 -3.34 0.15
N ALA A 159 6.59 -2.31 -0.20
CA ALA A 159 6.44 -1.87 -1.58
C ALA A 159 7.77 -1.50 -2.25
N ILE A 160 8.66 -0.79 -1.54
CA ILE A 160 9.99 -0.43 -2.06
C ILE A 160 10.82 -1.69 -2.33
N LEU A 161 10.84 -2.64 -1.39
CA LEU A 161 11.58 -3.89 -1.53
C LEU A 161 11.06 -4.74 -2.69
N PHE A 162 9.73 -4.89 -2.83
CA PHE A 162 9.13 -5.61 -3.96
C PHE A 162 9.38 -4.92 -5.30
N SER A 163 9.41 -3.58 -5.32
CA SER A 163 9.77 -2.81 -6.52
C SER A 163 11.22 -3.03 -6.92
N GLY A 164 12.15 -3.07 -5.95
CA GLY A 164 13.56 -3.40 -6.20
C GLY A 164 13.72 -4.83 -6.74
N ALA A 165 13.08 -5.81 -6.09
CA ALA A 165 13.10 -7.21 -6.52
C ALA A 165 12.53 -7.38 -7.94
N ALA A 166 11.45 -6.66 -8.26
CA ALA A 166 10.86 -6.62 -9.60
C ALA A 166 11.85 -6.14 -10.67
N ILE A 167 12.60 -5.07 -10.40
CA ILE A 167 13.59 -4.52 -11.35
C ILE A 167 14.72 -5.53 -11.58
N CYS A 168 15.25 -6.13 -10.51
CA CYS A 168 16.32 -7.14 -10.63
C CYS A 168 15.86 -8.35 -11.46
N LEU A 169 14.67 -8.89 -11.18
CA LEU A 169 14.12 -10.05 -11.90
C LEU A 169 13.81 -9.75 -13.36
N ARG A 170 13.32 -8.54 -13.67
CA ARG A 170 13.14 -8.10 -15.07
C ARG A 170 14.48 -8.01 -15.80
N GLY A 171 15.51 -7.45 -15.15
CA GLY A 171 16.84 -7.37 -15.74
C GLY A 171 17.50 -8.72 -15.99
N GLU A 172 17.32 -9.70 -15.09
CA GLU A 172 17.75 -11.09 -15.33
C GLU A 172 17.03 -11.70 -16.54
N ARG A 173 15.71 -11.56 -16.60
CA ARG A 173 14.89 -12.10 -17.70
C ARG A 173 15.21 -11.47 -19.05
N GLU A 174 15.38 -10.15 -19.11
CA GLU A 174 15.76 -9.45 -20.35
C GLU A 174 17.13 -9.91 -20.86
N ARG A 175 18.08 -10.20 -19.96
CA ARG A 175 19.38 -10.80 -20.32
C ARG A 175 19.23 -12.21 -20.86
N GLU A 176 18.38 -13.04 -20.24
CA GLU A 176 18.08 -14.39 -20.75
C GLU A 176 17.41 -14.35 -22.12
N GLU A 177 16.44 -13.46 -22.33
CA GLU A 177 15.75 -13.29 -23.61
C GLU A 177 16.73 -12.79 -24.69
N ALA A 178 17.65 -11.88 -24.37
CA ALA A 178 18.69 -11.42 -25.29
C ALA A 178 19.67 -12.53 -25.70
N LEU A 179 20.07 -13.40 -24.77
CA LEU A 179 20.91 -14.57 -25.07
C LEU A 179 20.16 -15.62 -25.89
N ASN A 180 18.87 -15.84 -25.60
CA ASN A 180 18.05 -16.80 -26.35
C ASN A 180 17.75 -16.32 -27.78
N MET A 181 17.55 -15.02 -27.99
CA MET A 181 17.41 -14.42 -29.32
C MET A 181 18.64 -14.62 -30.21
N GLN A 182 19.85 -14.72 -29.64
CA GLN A 182 21.05 -15.11 -30.39
C GLN A 182 21.03 -16.58 -30.84
N TYR A 183 20.37 -17.47 -30.10
CA TYR A 183 20.20 -18.88 -30.48
C TYR A 183 19.07 -19.13 -31.50
N LEU A 184 18.12 -18.20 -31.64
CA LEU A 184 17.08 -18.22 -32.68
C LEU A 184 17.50 -17.55 -33.99
N MET A 185 18.73 -17.05 -34.12
CA MET A 185 19.27 -16.65 -35.43
C MET A 185 19.15 -17.85 -36.38
N PRO A 186 18.57 -17.71 -37.59
CA PRO A 186 18.38 -18.84 -38.47
C PRO A 186 19.75 -19.40 -38.88
N VAL A 187 20.18 -20.47 -38.20
CA VAL A 187 21.20 -21.41 -38.68
C VAL A 187 20.56 -22.28 -39.77
N TYR A 188 20.03 -21.64 -40.79
CA TYR A 188 19.88 -22.23 -42.11
C TYR A 188 20.60 -21.28 -43.06
N PRO A 189 21.64 -21.73 -43.78
CA PRO A 189 22.05 -20.98 -44.96
C PRO A 189 20.79 -20.85 -45.82
N GLN A 190 20.39 -19.60 -46.09
CA GLN A 190 19.39 -19.30 -47.09
C GLN A 190 19.75 -20.12 -48.33
N LYS A 191 18.92 -21.14 -48.62
CA LYS A 191 19.17 -22.09 -49.70
C LYS A 191 19.40 -21.26 -50.96
N GLN A 192 20.51 -21.54 -51.63
CA GLN A 192 20.90 -20.96 -52.91
C GLN A 192 19.68 -20.75 -53.80
N GLN A 193 19.35 -19.49 -54.09
CA GLN A 193 18.52 -19.19 -55.24
C GLN A 193 19.40 -19.41 -56.47
N TYR A 194 19.32 -20.61 -57.06
CA TYR A 194 19.88 -20.91 -58.36
C TYR A 194 19.38 -19.87 -59.37
N ALA A 195 20.29 -19.02 -59.87
CA ALA A 195 20.08 -18.21 -61.05
C ALA A 195 21.24 -18.46 -62.02
N TYR A 196 21.01 -19.47 -62.85
CA TYR A 196 21.39 -19.66 -64.24
C TYR A 196 22.62 -18.91 -64.82
N ALA A 197 23.42 -19.70 -65.53
CA ALA A 197 24.63 -19.38 -66.28
C ALA A 197 24.59 -18.10 -67.14
N GLY A 198 25.72 -17.38 -67.12
CA GLY A 198 26.16 -16.55 -68.23
C GLY A 198 26.66 -15.17 -67.82
N TYR A 199 27.93 -15.05 -67.42
CA TYR A 199 28.91 -14.05 -67.87
C TYR A 199 30.17 -14.11 -66.97
N PRO A 200 31.39 -14.13 -67.54
CA PRO A 200 32.61 -14.13 -66.72
C PRO A 200 32.93 -12.70 -66.28
N ASN A 201 32.96 -12.45 -64.97
CA ASN A 201 33.57 -11.24 -64.42
C ASN A 201 34.99 -11.58 -63.94
N PRO A 202 36.04 -11.08 -64.60
CA PRO A 202 37.41 -11.29 -64.19
C PRO A 202 37.75 -10.27 -63.11
N ASN A 203 37.91 -10.71 -61.87
CA ASN A 203 38.90 -10.19 -60.91
C ASN A 203 38.79 -10.98 -59.61
N ALA A 204 39.48 -12.12 -59.62
CA ALA A 204 39.93 -12.76 -58.40
C ALA A 204 41.16 -11.99 -57.88
N TYR A 205 41.14 -11.57 -56.62
CA TYR A 205 42.37 -11.36 -55.84
C TYR A 205 42.25 -12.11 -54.50
N PRO A 206 43.34 -12.76 -54.02
CA PRO A 206 43.24 -13.89 -53.09
C PRO A 206 43.79 -13.59 -51.68
N SER A 207 43.24 -14.33 -50.71
CA SER A 207 43.88 -14.92 -49.50
C SER A 207 44.52 -14.03 -48.42
N GLY A 208 44.07 -14.24 -47.17
CA GLY A 208 44.82 -13.88 -45.94
C GLY A 208 44.18 -14.43 -44.64
N PRO A 209 44.82 -15.34 -43.85
CA PRO A 209 44.14 -16.21 -42.88
C PRO A 209 44.67 -16.11 -41.42
N TYR A 210 43.82 -15.87 -40.41
CA TYR A 210 44.15 -16.23 -39.01
C TYR A 210 42.88 -16.52 -38.20
N TYR A 211 42.41 -17.76 -38.28
CA TYR A 211 41.56 -18.38 -37.25
C TYR A 211 42.34 -19.57 -36.68
N HIS A 212 42.88 -19.42 -35.48
CA HIS A 212 43.37 -20.53 -34.66
C HIS A 212 42.61 -20.50 -33.35
N GLY A 213 41.78 -21.52 -33.13
CA GLY A 213 41.20 -21.81 -31.83
C GLY A 213 42.22 -22.40 -30.86
N GLN A 214 42.01 -22.15 -29.57
CA GLN A 214 42.52 -23.00 -28.48
C GLN A 214 41.42 -23.07 -27.43
N GLN A 215 40.79 -24.25 -27.38
CA GLN A 215 40.09 -24.77 -26.22
C GLN A 215 41.09 -24.82 -25.05
N GLN A 216 40.77 -24.18 -23.93
CA GLN A 216 41.31 -24.62 -22.64
C GLN A 216 40.13 -24.96 -21.73
N GLN A 217 40.01 -26.26 -21.52
CA GLN A 217 39.22 -26.89 -20.48
C GLN A 217 39.56 -26.26 -19.13
N GLN A 218 38.58 -25.66 -18.48
CA GLN A 218 38.53 -25.54 -17.03
C GLN A 218 37.08 -25.71 -16.60
N GLN A 219 36.78 -26.94 -16.19
CA GLN A 219 35.58 -27.27 -15.43
C GLN A 219 35.63 -26.48 -14.11
N PRO A 220 34.48 -25.95 -13.65
CA PRO A 220 33.95 -26.53 -12.44
C PRO A 220 32.49 -26.98 -12.60
N GLN A 221 32.30 -28.18 -12.07
CA GLN A 221 31.07 -28.89 -11.76
C GLN A 221 29.93 -27.98 -11.26
N TYR A 222 28.82 -27.90 -12.00
CA TYR A 222 27.51 -27.52 -11.47
C TYR A 222 26.50 -28.63 -11.75
N ALA A 223 26.22 -29.41 -10.70
CA ALA A 223 25.10 -30.32 -10.66
C ALA A 223 23.82 -29.48 -10.45
N GLY A 224 22.95 -29.46 -11.45
CA GLY A 224 21.63 -28.85 -11.38
C GLY A 224 20.63 -29.72 -12.12
N HIS A 225 20.23 -30.81 -11.48
CA HIS A 225 19.16 -31.68 -11.95
C HIS A 225 17.82 -31.05 -11.57
N TYR A 226 17.09 -30.50 -12.55
CA TYR A 226 15.66 -30.22 -12.39
C TYR A 226 14.88 -31.30 -13.14
N ASN A 227 14.21 -32.16 -12.37
CA ASN A 227 13.19 -33.09 -12.82
C ASN A 227 11.92 -32.69 -12.07
N TYR A 228 10.86 -32.40 -12.83
CA TYR A 228 9.45 -32.15 -12.44
C TYR A 228 9.15 -31.19 -11.28
#